data_AF-A0A6A3FT32-F1
#
_entry.id   AF-A0A6A3FT32-F1
#
_cell.length_a   1.000
_cell.length_b   1.000
_cell.length_c   1.000
_cell.angle_alpha   90.00
_cell.angle_beta   90.00
_cell.angle_gamma   90.00
#
_symmetry.space_group_name_H-M   'P 1'
#
loop_
_entity.id
_entity.type
_entity.pdbx_description
1 polymer ?
#
loop_
_entity_poly.entity_id
_entity_poly.type
_entity_poly.pdbx_seq_one_letter_code
_entity_poly.pdbx_strand_id
1 'polypeptide(L)' 'MDDGASMSKHLDAFGELVVGLQTVGEPVDEARQLVVLLSSLPVEYELISSIIEDAKDITLSEVNE' A
#
# COMPACT_ATOMS: atom_id res chain seq x y z
N MET A 1 13.66 12.21 -14.28
CA MET A 1 13.78 11.13 -15.29
C MET A 1 13.33 9.88 -14.59
N ASP A 2 12.21 9.36 -15.07
CA ASP A 2 11.61 8.05 -14.78
C ASP A 2 10.92 7.85 -13.41
N ASP A 3 9.88 8.64 -13.16
CA ASP A 3 8.90 8.36 -12.09
C ASP A 3 8.13 7.04 -12.33
N GLY A 4 8.18 6.50 -13.56
CA GLY A 4 7.68 5.16 -13.88
C GLY A 4 8.52 4.03 -13.28
N ALA A 5 9.86 4.18 -13.29
CA ALA A 5 10.74 3.24 -12.59
C ALA A 5 10.65 3.34 -11.07
N SER A 6 10.27 4.50 -10.50
CA SER A 6 10.06 4.60 -9.06
C SER A 6 8.79 3.84 -8.63
N MET A 7 7.71 3.94 -9.40
CA MET A 7 6.46 3.18 -9.12
C MET A 7 6.64 1.67 -9.31
N SER A 8 7.30 1.22 -10.38
CA SER A 8 7.57 -0.22 -10.58
C SER A 8 8.39 -0.80 -9.42
N LYS A 9 9.45 -0.11 -9.00
CA LYS A 9 10.27 -0.53 -7.85
C LYS A 9 9.49 -0.55 -6.53
N HIS A 10 8.54 0.37 -6.38
CA HIS A 10 7.67 0.40 -5.22
C HIS A 10 6.74 -0.82 -5.17
N LEU A 11 6.13 -1.17 -6.31
CA LEU A 11 5.29 -2.35 -6.44
C LEU A 11 6.08 -3.66 -6.26
N ASP A 12 7.32 -3.72 -6.75
CA ASP A 12 8.22 -4.86 -6.53
C ASP A 12 8.51 -5.03 -5.02
N ALA A 13 8.87 -3.94 -4.33
CA ALA A 13 9.14 -3.94 -2.89
C ALA A 13 7.88 -4.30 -2.07
N PHE A 14 6.71 -3.83 -2.49
CA PHE A 14 5.43 -4.22 -1.90
C PHE A 14 5.14 -5.72 -2.10
N GLY A 15 5.41 -6.26 -3.29
CA GLY A 15 5.29 -7.69 -3.56
C GLY A 15 6.16 -8.54 -2.62
N GLU A 16 7.41 -8.12 -2.39
CA GLU A 16 8.29 -8.78 -1.42
C GLU A 16 7.75 -8.71 0.01
N LEU A 17 7.17 -7.57 0.43
CA LEU A 17 6.53 -7.42 1.74
C LEU A 17 5.34 -8.38 1.91
N VAL A 18 4.45 -8.46 0.90
CA VAL A 18 3.28 -9.36 0.94
C VAL A 18 3.72 -10.82 1.02
N VAL A 19 4.72 -11.23 0.23
CA VAL A 19 5.28 -12.58 0.30
C VAL A 19 5.92 -12.84 1.67
N GLY A 20 6.61 -11.86 2.25
CA GLY A 20 7.14 -11.92 3.59
C GLY A 20 6.06 -12.16 4.64
N LEU A 21 4.98 -11.36 4.62
CA LEU A 21 3.84 -11.48 5.54
C LEU A 21 3.10 -12.82 5.41
N GLN A 22 2.94 -13.32 4.18
CA GLN A 22 2.36 -14.64 3.95
C GLN A 22 3.27 -15.76 4.49
N THR A 23 4.59 -15.57 4.44
CA THR A 23 5.58 -16.54 4.94
C THR A 23 5.60 -16.64 6.47
N VAL A 24 5.30 -15.54 7.19
CA VAL A 24 5.10 -15.58 8.66
C VAL A 24 3.78 -16.25 9.07
N GLY A 25 2.96 -16.67 8.11
CA GLY A 25 1.72 -17.42 8.36
C GLY A 25 0.51 -16.53 8.62
N GLU A 26 0.64 -15.21 8.44
CA GLU A 26 -0.51 -14.30 8.48
C GLU A 26 -1.17 -14.22 7.10
N PRO A 27 -2.45 -14.62 6.97
CA PRO A 27 -3.19 -14.41 5.73
C PRO A 27 -3.45 -12.92 5.53
N VAL A 28 -2.69 -12.31 4.62
CA VAL A 28 -2.96 -10.95 4.17
C VAL A 28 -3.99 -11.01 3.04
N ASP A 29 -5.25 -10.79 3.38
CA ASP A 29 -6.33 -10.68 2.40
C ASP A 29 -6.15 -9.46 1.49
N GLU A 30 -6.84 -9.46 0.34
CA GLU A 30 -6.70 -8.43 -0.69
C GLU A 30 -7.02 -7.01 -0.17
N ALA A 31 -7.97 -6.87 0.76
CA ALA A 31 -8.29 -5.57 1.34
C ALA A 31 -7.15 -5.05 2.21
N ARG A 32 -6.55 -5.91 3.03
CA ARG A 32 -5.35 -5.57 3.82
C ARG A 32 -4.14 -5.25 2.96
N GLN A 33 -3.94 -6.00 1.87
CA GLN A 33 -2.87 -5.70 0.91
C GLN A 33 -3.05 -4.30 0.29
N LEU A 34 -4.27 -3.95 -0.12
CA LEU A 34 -4.57 -2.63 -0.67
C LEU A 34 -4.32 -1.51 0.35
N VAL A 35 -4.72 -1.71 1.61
CA VAL A 35 -4.45 -0.77 2.69
C VAL A 35 -2.95 -0.53 2.86
N VAL A 36 -2.16 -1.60 2.96
CA VAL A 36 -0.69 -1.50 3.12
C VAL A 36 -0.03 -0.83 1.91
N LEU A 37 -0.47 -1.17 0.70
CA LEU A 37 0.03 -0.53 -0.52
C LEU A 37 -0.26 0.97 -0.53
N LEU A 38 -1.48 1.38 -0.18
CA LEU A 38 -1.88 2.79 -0.14
C LEU A 38 -1.14 3.57 0.96
N SER A 39 -0.83 2.92 2.09
CA SER A 39 -0.01 3.51 3.17
C SER A 39 1.48 3.61 2.82
N SER A 40 1.99 2.73 1.94
CA SER A 40 3.39 2.76 1.51
C SER A 40 3.64 3.69 0.31
N LEU A 41 2.58 4.16 -0.35
CA LEU A 41 2.68 5.03 -1.51
C LEU A 41 3.51 6.29 -1.21
N PRO A 42 4.33 6.76 -2.17
CA PRO A 42 5.02 8.04 -2.02
C PRO A 42 4.05 9.21 -1.82
N VAL A 43 4.51 10.27 -1.15
CA VAL A 43 3.74 11.51 -0.87
C VAL A 43 3.10 12.13 -2.11
N GLU A 44 3.70 11.92 -3.29
CA GLU A 44 3.19 12.38 -4.59
C GLU A 44 1.84 11.73 -4.96
N TYR A 45 1.54 10.58 -4.35
CA TYR A 45 0.32 9.80 -4.56
C TYR A 45 -0.60 9.80 -3.33
N GLU A 46 -0.25 10.53 -2.25
CA GLU A 46 -1.11 10.69 -1.06
C GLU A 46 -2.50 11.24 -1.41
N LEU A 47 -2.60 12.09 -2.44
CA LEU A 47 -3.88 12.61 -2.91
C LEU A 47 -4.81 11.47 -3.36
N ILE A 48 -4.26 10.42 -3.97
CA ILE A 48 -5.02 9.25 -4.42
C ILE A 48 -5.44 8.42 -3.20
N SER A 49 -4.54 8.21 -2.22
CA SER A 49 -4.87 7.54 -0.96
C SER A 49 -6.00 8.28 -0.22
N SER A 50 -5.93 9.61 -0.12
CA SER A 50 -6.94 10.44 0.52
C SER A 50 -8.31 10.41 -0.19
N ILE A 51 -8.34 10.37 -1.53
CA ILE A 51 -9.59 10.20 -2.30
C ILE A 51 -10.22 8.82 -2.04
N ILE A 52 -9.40 7.78 -1.92
CA ILE A 52 -9.88 6.42 -1.66
C ILE A 52 -10.43 6.29 -0.23
N GLU A 53 -9.77 6.92 0.75
CA GLU A 53 -10.26 7.01 2.14
C GLU A 53 -11.62 7.73 2.21
N ASP A 54 -11.73 8.89 1.57
CA ASP A 54 -12.96 9.71 1.54
C ASP A 54 -14.13 9.00 0.83
N ALA A 55 -13.84 8.24 -0.25
CA ALA A 55 -14.86 7.59 -1.06
C ALA A 55 -15.45 6.31 -0.45
N LYS A 56 -14.77 5.67 0.53
CA LYS A 56 -15.17 4.35 1.03
C LYS A 56 -15.39 4.22 2.53
N ASP A 57 -15.29 5.28 3.33
CA ASP A 57 -15.36 5.17 4.80
C ASP A 57 -14.27 4.18 5.35
N ILE A 58 -13.20 3.97 4.57
CA ILE A 58 -12.07 3.13 4.94
C ILE A 58 -11.02 4.07 5.51
N THR A 59 -10.75 3.97 6.80
CA THR A 59 -9.73 4.76 7.49
C THR A 59 -8.38 4.04 7.37
N LEU A 60 -7.44 4.57 6.59
CA LEU A 60 -6.04 4.08 6.54
C LEU A 60 -5.23 4.57 7.76
N SER A 61 -5.84 5.41 8.60
CA SER A 61 -5.21 6.08 9.75
C SER A 61 -4.75 5.15 10.89
N GLU A 62 -5.23 3.90 10.98
CA GLU A 62 -4.85 2.98 12.08
C GLU A 62 -3.60 2.13 11.77
N VAL A 63 -2.96 2.31 10.61
CA VAL A 63 -1.85 1.43 10.17
C VAL A 63 -0.47 2.02 10.50
N ASN A 64 -0.42 3.21 11.11
CA ASN A 64 0.81 3.92 11.50
C ASN A 64 0.87 4.22 13.02
N GLU A 65 0.59 3.24 13.89
CA GLU A 65 1.03 3.27 15.30
C GLU A 65 2.11 2.22 15.58
#